data_AF-X8H3N2-F1
#
_entry.id   AF-X8H3N2-F1
#
_cell.length_a   1.000
_cell.length_b   1.000
_cell.length_c   1.000
_cell.angle_alpha   90.00
_cell.angle_beta   90.00
_cell.angle_gamma   90.00
#
_symmetry.space_group_name_H-M   'P 1'
#
loop_
_entity.id
_entity.type
_entity.pdbx_description
1 polymer ?
#
loop_
_entity_poly.entity_id
_entity_poly.type
_entity_poly.pdbx_seq_one_letter_code
_entity_poly.pdbx_strand_id
1 'polypeptide(L)' 'MNIINPDSLGFRKMEKERVINELEKAIKKAEVEGKREDVEKLKKELKDLTHESFWDKFIKNSIRY' A
#
# COMPACT_ATOMS: atom_id res chain seq x y z
N MET A 1 -26.96 15.61 0.69
CA MET A 1 -25.90 15.88 -0.30
C MET A 1 -24.76 14.89 -0.05
N ASN A 2 -24.42 14.08 -1.05
CA ASN A 2 -23.33 13.08 -1.00
C ASN A 2 -21.99 13.75 -0.65
N ILE A 3 -21.47 13.46 0.55
CA ILE A 3 -20.11 13.81 0.96
C ILE A 3 -19.17 12.76 0.33
N ILE A 4 -19.00 12.82 -0.98
CA ILE A 4 -17.84 12.19 -1.63
C ILE A 4 -17.00 13.36 -2.10
N ASN A 5 -16.20 13.90 -1.18
CA ASN A 5 -15.14 14.83 -1.52
C ASN A 5 -14.29 14.18 -2.64
N PRO A 6 -14.19 14.78 -3.84
CA PRO A 6 -13.33 14.27 -4.90
C PRO A 6 -11.86 14.18 -4.46
N ASP A 7 -11.48 14.99 -3.47
CA ASP A 7 -10.19 14.93 -2.76
C ASP A 7 -9.89 13.55 -2.16
N SER A 8 -10.87 12.91 -1.50
CA SER A 8 -10.64 11.63 -0.81
C SER A 8 -10.29 10.47 -1.76
N LEU A 9 -10.76 10.53 -2.99
CA LEU A 9 -10.58 9.49 -4.00
C LEU A 9 -9.22 9.66 -4.71
N GLY A 10 -8.81 10.90 -4.96
CA GLY A 10 -7.47 11.25 -5.43
C GLY A 10 -6.40 10.95 -4.37
N PHE A 11 -6.65 11.32 -3.12
CA PHE A 11 -5.76 11.04 -1.99
C PHE A 11 -5.59 9.53 -1.77
N ARG A 12 -6.69 8.75 -1.86
CA ARG A 12 -6.60 7.28 -1.84
C ARG A 12 -5.67 6.74 -2.92
N LYS A 13 -5.84 7.16 -4.16
CA LYS A 13 -4.99 6.65 -5.25
C LYS A 13 -3.53 7.04 -5.06
N MET A 14 -3.27 8.28 -4.65
CA MET A 14 -1.91 8.77 -4.44
C MET A 14 -1.23 8.12 -3.22
N GLU A 15 -1.97 7.83 -2.15
CA GLU A 15 -1.47 7.10 -0.98
C GLU A 15 -1.23 5.62 -1.29
N LYS A 16 -2.11 4.96 -2.08
CA LYS A 16 -1.85 3.61 -2.63
C LYS A 16 -0.50 3.57 -3.31
N GLU A 17 -0.31 4.48 -4.24
CA GLU A 17 0.85 4.52 -5.11
C GLU A 17 2.13 4.79 -4.32
N ARG A 18 2.08 5.68 -3.32
CA ARG A 18 3.21 5.93 -2.40
C ARG A 18 3.59 4.69 -1.59
N VAL A 19 2.62 4.02 -0.96
CA VAL A 19 2.90 2.84 -0.13
C VAL A 19 3.40 1.67 -0.98
N ILE A 20 2.83 1.47 -2.17
CA ILE A 20 3.29 0.48 -3.16
C ILE A 20 4.72 0.76 -3.58
N ASN A 21 5.06 2.01 -3.90
CA ASN A 21 6.41 2.40 -4.33
C ASN A 21 7.47 2.23 -3.21
N GLU A 22 7.10 2.52 -1.95
CA GLU A 22 7.96 2.27 -0.78
C GLU A 22 8.20 0.76 -0.58
N LEU A 23 7.15 -0.07 -0.70
CA LEU A 23 7.27 -1.53 -0.62
C LEU A 23 8.09 -2.11 -1.77
N GLU A 24 7.89 -1.64 -3.00
CA GLU A 24 8.71 -2.05 -4.15
C GLU A 24 10.19 -1.70 -3.96
N LYS A 25 10.49 -0.50 -3.43
CA LYS A 25 11.87 -0.13 -3.07
C LYS A 25 12.44 -1.04 -1.99
N ALA A 26 11.67 -1.38 -0.96
CA ALA A 26 12.11 -2.29 0.09
C ALA A 26 12.39 -3.70 -0.46
N ILE A 27 11.53 -4.21 -1.34
CA ILE A 27 11.73 -5.48 -2.06
C ILE A 27 13.02 -5.44 -2.86
N LYS A 28 13.21 -4.39 -3.68
CA LYS A 28 14.38 -4.26 -4.54
C LYS A 28 15.67 -4.16 -3.74
N LYS A 29 15.64 -3.49 -2.59
CA LYS A 29 16.77 -3.43 -1.65
C LYS A 29 17.07 -4.80 -1.04
N ALA A 30 16.04 -5.54 -0.61
CA ALA A 30 16.18 -6.89 -0.10
C ALA A 30 16.67 -7.89 -1.16
N GLU A 31 16.26 -7.73 -2.43
CA GLU A 31 16.77 -8.51 -3.57
C GLU A 31 18.26 -8.24 -3.80
N VAL A 32 18.70 -6.98 -3.72
CA VAL A 32 20.12 -6.59 -3.83
C VAL A 32 20.94 -7.11 -2.65
N GLU A 33 20.39 -7.11 -1.44
CA GLU A 33 21.01 -7.69 -0.25
C GLU A 33 20.98 -9.24 -0.26
N GLY A 34 20.34 -9.87 -1.24
CA GLY A 34 20.24 -11.33 -1.35
C GLY A 34 19.32 -11.98 -0.30
N LYS A 35 18.53 -11.19 0.42
CA LYS A 35 17.61 -11.63 1.48
C LYS A 35 16.31 -12.13 0.88
N ARG A 36 16.35 -13.33 0.30
CA ARG A 36 15.17 -13.94 -0.38
C ARG A 36 13.96 -14.09 0.54
N GLU A 37 14.16 -14.36 1.83
CA GLU A 37 13.08 -14.45 2.82
C GLU A 37 12.34 -13.11 3.01
N ASP A 38 13.08 -12.01 3.13
CA ASP A 38 12.50 -10.66 3.23
C ASP A 38 11.77 -10.28 1.94
N VAL A 39 12.34 -10.62 0.78
CA VAL A 39 11.70 -10.39 -0.54
C VAL A 39 10.37 -11.11 -0.64
N GLU A 40 10.29 -12.37 -0.23
CA GLU A 40 9.06 -13.15 -0.30
C GLU A 40 7.99 -12.61 0.66
N LYS A 41 8.39 -12.21 1.87
CA LYS A 41 7.50 -11.59 2.87
C LYS A 41 6.95 -10.25 2.36
N LEU A 42 7.83 -9.39 1.85
CA LEU A 42 7.45 -8.08 1.30
C LEU A 42 6.59 -8.20 0.04
N LYS A 43 6.83 -9.20 -0.84
CA LYS A 43 5.96 -9.50 -1.98
C LYS A 43 4.56 -9.93 -1.54
N LYS A 44 4.45 -10.68 -0.43
CA LYS A 44 3.18 -11.10 0.15
C LYS A 44 2.43 -9.90 0.73
N GLU A 45 3.11 -9.03 1.46
CA GLU A 45 2.55 -7.76 1.96
C GLU A 45 2.09 -6.85 0.82
N LEU A 46 2.88 -6.71 -0.25
CA LEU A 46 2.50 -5.92 -1.43
C LEU A 46 1.22 -6.45 -2.09
N LYS A 47 1.07 -7.78 -2.18
CA LYS A 47 -0.11 -8.45 -2.73
C LYS A 47 -1.34 -8.25 -1.84
N ASP A 48 -1.18 -8.32 -0.52
CA ASP A 48 -2.23 -8.01 0.46
C ASP A 48 -2.67 -6.54 0.37
N LEU A 49 -1.71 -5.62 0.21
CA LEU A 49 -1.98 -4.19 0.06
C LEU A 49 -2.65 -3.85 -1.27
N THR A 50 -2.41 -4.64 -2.32
CA THR A 50 -3.11 -4.53 -3.60
C THR A 50 -4.54 -5.07 -3.50
N HIS A 51 -4.81 -5.96 -2.55
CA HIS A 51 -6.14 -6.50 -2.31
C HIS A 51 -7.09 -5.39 -1.83
N GLU A 52 -8.08 -5.07 -2.66
CA GLU A 52 -8.92 -3.88 -2.46
C GLU A 52 -9.66 -3.89 -1.11
N SER A 53 -10.07 -5.08 -0.64
CA SER A 53 -10.75 -5.24 0.64
C SER A 53 -9.86 -4.96 1.87
N PHE A 54 -8.55 -5.24 1.77
CA PHE A 54 -7.60 -4.98 2.85
C PHE A 54 -7.20 -3.51 2.85
N TRP A 55 -6.95 -2.96 1.66
CA TRP A 55 -6.55 -1.57 1.50
C TRP A 55 -7.67 -0.58 1.83
N ASP A 56 -8.93 -0.88 1.45
CA ASP A 56 -10.09 -0.04 1.81
C ASP A 56 -10.29 0.00 3.34
N LYS A 57 -10.05 -1.11 4.04
CA LYS A 57 -10.04 -1.16 5.52
C LYS A 57 -8.86 -0.41 6.14
N PHE A 58 -7.65 -0.59 5.60
CA PHE A 58 -6.43 0.05 6.10
C PHE A 58 -6.56 1.57 6.07
N ILE A 59 -7.05 2.12 4.97
CA ILE A 59 -7.18 3.56 4.78
C ILE A 59 -8.37 4.13 5.52
N LYS A 60 -9.51 3.41 5.57
CA LYS A 60 -10.62 3.81 6.45
C LYS A 60 -10.18 3.90 7.91
N ASN A 61 -9.26 3.04 8.36
CA ASN A 61 -8.71 3.11 9.70
C ASN A 61 -7.69 4.25 9.86
N SER A 62 -6.89 4.52 8.82
CA SER A 62 -5.90 5.61 8.80
C SER A 62 -6.53 7.01 8.81
N ILE A 63 -7.66 7.20 8.11
CA ILE A 63 -8.38 8.48 8.03
C ILE A 63 -9.23 8.74 9.30
N ARG A 64 -9.43 7.74 10.16
CA ARG A 64 -10.27 7.86 11.38
C ARG A 64 -9.49 8.38 12.60
N TYR A 65 -8.63 9.37 12.38
CA TYR A 65 -7.93 10.14 13.41
C TYR A 65 -8.02 11.64 13.12
#